data_AF-W9GFI5-F1
#
_entry.id   AF-W9GFI5-F1
#
_cell.length_a   1.000
_cell.length_b   1.000
_cell.length_c   1.000
_cell.angle_alpha   90.00
_cell.angle_beta   90.00
_cell.angle_gamma   90.00
#
_symmetry.space_group_name_H-M   'P 1'
#
loop_
_entity.id
_entity.type
_entity.pdbx_description
1 polymer ?
#
loop_
_entity_poly.entity_id
_entity_poly.type
_entity_poly.pdbx_seq_one_letter_code
_entity_poly.pdbx_strand_id
1 'polypeptide(L)'
;MDPLPWRDAWHEALYAAGRGFYVAAGGPAAHFTTATHGPAGAVLAEALLRLVGHRPRVVVDVGAGRGELATHLVTALEALDDSGEPLGDHPGRTARPVRVVAVDVVDRPPGLDERVEWLRCPGGTALPPSLGDGDRELEDALVIAHEWLDVVPCTIAEVDADGTLREVLVDVTGAETLGAPVAGADLAWARQHWPTREPGDRVEVGRARDEAWADLVGRVRSGTLVAVDYGHTRGSRPHEGTLTAYVSGRQTHPVPDGSCDITAHVAMDTLDADEVTGQRAALRALGVRGATPPHELARTDPVAYLEALARTGAEALLIDPAGFGAFWWAVKRVRAATVT
;
A
#
# COMPACT_ATOMS: atom_id res chain seq x y z
N MET A 1 19.72 3.37 26.21
CA MET A 1 18.29 3.12 26.46
C MET A 1 18.11 1.62 26.50
N ASP A 2 17.21 1.12 27.34
CA ASP A 2 16.92 -0.31 27.37
C ASP A 2 16.30 -0.74 26.02
N PRO A 3 16.63 -1.94 25.50
CA PRO A 3 16.02 -2.45 24.28
C PRO A 3 14.49 -2.50 24.38
N LEU A 4 13.82 -2.12 23.30
CA LEU A 4 12.36 -2.11 23.20
C LEU A 4 11.89 -3.15 22.18
N PRO A 5 10.66 -3.67 22.30
CA PRO A 5 10.05 -4.45 21.22
C PRO A 5 10.13 -3.69 19.89
N TRP A 6 10.50 -4.39 18.82
CA TRP A 6 10.59 -3.78 17.49
C TRP A 6 9.34 -2.99 17.10
N ARG A 7 8.15 -3.53 17.41
CA ARG A 7 6.87 -2.87 17.12
C ARG A 7 6.80 -1.45 17.69
N ASP A 8 7.25 -1.26 18.93
CA ASP A 8 7.19 0.01 19.63
C ASP A 8 8.28 0.97 19.14
N ALA A 9 9.51 0.45 19.00
CA ALA A 9 10.64 1.22 18.49
C ALA A 9 10.41 1.70 17.04
N TRP A 10 9.83 0.84 16.20
CA TRP A 10 9.46 1.13 14.83
C TRP A 10 8.34 2.18 14.76
N HIS A 11 7.29 2.06 15.59
CA HIS A 11 6.23 3.06 15.64
C HIS A 11 6.76 4.45 16.01
N GLU A 12 7.59 4.52 17.06
CA GLU A 12 8.22 5.77 17.49
C GLU A 12 9.14 6.33 16.38
N ALA A 13 9.95 5.47 15.75
CA ALA A 13 10.88 5.88 14.70
C ALA A 13 10.18 6.47 13.46
N LEU A 14 8.99 6.00 13.09
CA LEU A 14 8.29 6.50 11.90
C LEU A 14 7.27 7.62 12.19
N TYR A 15 6.55 7.52 13.31
CA TYR A 15 5.33 8.30 13.52
C TYR A 15 5.38 9.26 14.71
N ALA A 16 6.44 9.25 15.53
CA ALA A 16 6.54 10.14 16.68
C ALA A 16 6.48 11.62 16.29
N ALA A 17 5.55 12.36 16.89
CA ALA A 17 5.33 13.77 16.56
C ALA A 17 6.64 14.59 16.62
N GLY A 18 6.99 15.21 15.49
CA GLY A 18 8.16 16.08 15.35
C GLY A 18 9.52 15.38 15.26
N ARG A 19 9.57 14.04 15.33
CA ARG A 19 10.83 13.26 15.29
C ARG A 19 10.80 12.08 14.33
N GLY A 20 9.63 11.48 14.13
CA GLY A 20 9.47 10.29 13.31
C GLY A 20 9.75 10.59 11.84
N PHE A 21 10.27 9.59 11.13
CA PHE A 21 10.72 9.69 9.75
C PHE A 21 9.70 10.34 8.81
N TYR A 22 8.42 9.96 8.92
CA TYR A 22 7.37 10.49 8.05
C TYR A 22 6.88 11.88 8.46
N VAL A 23 6.97 12.24 9.74
CA VAL A 23 6.36 13.48 10.28
C VAL A 23 7.36 14.60 10.58
N ALA A 24 8.67 14.32 10.59
CA ALA A 24 9.71 15.31 10.80
C ALA A 24 9.88 16.24 9.58
N ALA A 25 10.27 17.50 9.82
CA ALA A 25 10.49 18.48 8.76
C ALA A 25 11.60 18.03 7.80
N GLY A 26 11.22 17.73 6.55
CA GLY A 26 12.08 17.13 5.53
C GLY A 26 11.43 15.91 4.89
N GLY A 27 10.76 15.06 5.68
CA GLY A 27 9.98 13.89 5.25
C GLY A 27 10.62 13.02 4.16
N PRO A 28 9.86 12.12 3.51
CA PRO A 28 10.33 11.35 2.35
C PRO A 28 10.66 12.19 1.10
N ALA A 29 10.57 13.53 1.19
CA ALA A 29 10.42 14.47 0.08
C ALA A 29 11.55 14.49 -0.94
N ALA A 30 12.66 13.81 -0.65
CA ALA A 30 13.84 13.91 -1.46
C ALA A 30 14.11 12.68 -2.36
N HIS A 31 13.71 11.45 -2.03
CA HIS A 31 14.45 10.31 -2.60
C HIS A 31 13.75 8.93 -2.74
N PHE A 32 12.42 8.79 -2.64
CA PHE A 32 11.75 7.51 -2.94
C PHE A 32 10.95 7.60 -4.24
N THR A 33 11.37 6.83 -5.26
CA THR A 33 10.55 6.63 -6.46
C THR A 33 9.74 5.36 -6.26
N THR A 34 8.45 5.51 -6.04
CA THR A 34 7.48 4.40 -5.96
C THR A 34 6.76 4.21 -7.30
N ALA A 35 5.93 3.16 -7.40
CA ALA A 35 5.12 2.89 -8.59
C ALA A 35 4.10 4.01 -8.91
N THR A 36 3.82 4.88 -7.93
CA THR A 36 2.84 5.98 -8.05
C THR A 36 3.42 7.23 -8.71
N HIS A 37 4.71 7.26 -9.02
CA HIS A 37 5.38 8.44 -9.59
C HIS A 37 5.41 8.43 -11.13
N GLY A 38 5.26 9.62 -11.71
CA GLY A 38 5.51 9.87 -13.13
C GLY A 38 4.64 9.02 -14.06
N PRO A 39 5.16 8.61 -15.23
CA PRO A 39 4.38 7.83 -16.19
C PRO A 39 3.85 6.49 -15.63
N ALA A 40 4.58 5.84 -14.71
CA ALA A 40 4.13 4.61 -14.08
C ALA A 40 2.88 4.85 -13.21
N GLY A 41 2.88 5.94 -12.42
CA GLY A 41 1.72 6.33 -11.61
C GLY A 41 0.46 6.58 -12.44
N ALA A 42 0.59 7.22 -13.60
CA ALA A 42 -0.54 7.43 -14.51
C ALA A 42 -1.14 6.10 -15.02
N VAL A 43 -0.29 5.17 -15.47
CA VAL A 43 -0.74 3.85 -15.92
C VAL A 43 -1.37 3.05 -14.78
N LEU A 44 -0.80 3.12 -13.57
CA LEU A 44 -1.33 2.45 -12.39
C LEU A 44 -2.71 2.99 -12.02
N ALA A 45 -2.89 4.31 -12.00
CA ALA A 45 -4.18 4.94 -11.74
C ALA A 45 -5.27 4.48 -12.73
N GLU A 46 -4.97 4.45 -14.02
CA GLU A 46 -5.90 3.92 -15.03
C GLU A 46 -6.24 2.45 -14.78
N ALA A 47 -5.25 1.62 -14.44
CA ALA A 47 -5.46 0.20 -14.17
C ALA A 47 -6.36 -0.01 -12.93
N LEU A 48 -6.13 0.77 -11.85
CA LEU A 48 -6.94 0.75 -10.64
C LEU A 48 -8.40 1.16 -10.92
N LEU A 49 -8.64 2.15 -11.77
CA LEU A 49 -10.00 2.50 -12.21
C LEU A 49 -10.65 1.36 -13.02
N ARG A 50 -9.89 0.67 -13.89
CA ARG A 50 -10.38 -0.51 -14.62
C ARG A 50 -10.71 -1.70 -13.71
N LEU A 51 -10.05 -1.84 -12.55
CA LEU A 51 -10.34 -2.91 -11.58
C LEU A 51 -11.80 -2.90 -11.12
N VAL A 52 -12.39 -1.71 -10.98
CA VAL A 52 -13.79 -1.52 -10.58
C VAL A 52 -14.75 -1.84 -11.73
N GLY A 53 -14.34 -1.57 -12.98
CA GLY A 53 -15.12 -1.84 -14.19
C GLY A 53 -16.26 -0.83 -14.46
N HIS A 54 -16.49 0.10 -13.55
CA HIS A 54 -17.43 1.21 -13.69
C HIS A 54 -16.87 2.45 -12.96
N ARG A 55 -17.54 3.59 -13.13
CA ARG A 55 -17.16 4.86 -12.48
C ARG A 55 -17.55 4.87 -10.99
N PRO A 56 -16.58 4.89 -10.04
CA PRO A 56 -16.89 4.94 -8.61
C PRO A 56 -17.45 6.31 -8.20
N ARG A 57 -18.11 6.38 -7.04
CA ARG A 57 -18.52 7.68 -6.44
C ARG A 57 -17.37 8.37 -5.70
N VAL A 58 -16.49 7.57 -5.11
CA VAL A 58 -15.35 8.04 -4.34
C VAL A 58 -14.14 7.15 -4.60
N VAL A 59 -12.98 7.77 -4.73
CA VAL A 59 -11.69 7.10 -4.73
C VAL A 59 -10.92 7.55 -3.49
N VAL A 60 -10.39 6.60 -2.73
CA VAL A 60 -9.59 6.85 -1.53
C VAL A 60 -8.19 6.29 -1.75
N ASP A 61 -7.18 7.12 -1.51
CA ASP A 61 -5.75 6.78 -1.55
C ASP A 61 -5.21 6.83 -0.10
N VAL A 62 -4.90 5.67 0.48
CA VAL A 62 -4.41 5.51 1.85
C VAL A 62 -2.90 5.32 1.83
N GLY A 63 -2.18 6.11 2.64
CA GLY A 63 -0.72 6.21 2.52
C GLY A 63 -0.34 7.05 1.30
N ALA A 64 -1.08 8.14 1.06
CA ALA A 64 -1.02 8.90 -0.18
C ALA A 64 0.32 9.60 -0.44
N GLY A 65 1.25 9.61 0.52
CA GLY A 65 2.55 10.26 0.39
C GLY A 65 2.39 11.77 0.23
N ARG A 66 2.67 12.29 -0.97
CA ARG A 66 2.40 13.70 -1.32
C ARG A 66 1.26 13.85 -2.33
N GLY A 67 0.45 12.81 -2.49
CA GLY A 67 -0.72 12.80 -3.37
C GLY A 67 -0.37 12.51 -4.83
N GLU A 68 0.74 11.82 -5.10
CA GLU A 68 1.17 11.44 -6.45
C GLU A 68 0.10 10.59 -7.14
N LEU A 69 -0.36 9.51 -6.48
CA LEU A 69 -1.41 8.65 -7.03
C LEU A 69 -2.75 9.39 -7.09
N ALA A 70 -3.14 10.11 -6.03
CA ALA A 70 -4.33 10.94 -6.03
C ALA A 70 -4.38 11.94 -7.21
N THR A 71 -3.24 12.55 -7.56
CA THR A 71 -3.14 13.46 -8.73
C THR A 71 -3.38 12.71 -10.03
N HIS A 72 -2.76 11.54 -10.21
CA HIS A 72 -2.97 10.71 -11.39
C HIS A 72 -4.42 10.21 -11.51
N LEU A 73 -5.07 9.88 -10.40
CA LEU A 73 -6.47 9.48 -10.36
C LEU A 73 -7.39 10.62 -10.80
N VAL A 74 -7.15 11.85 -10.34
CA VAL A 74 -7.89 13.04 -10.80
C VAL A 74 -7.76 13.18 -12.31
N THR A 75 -6.54 13.19 -12.86
CA THR A 75 -6.33 13.30 -14.32
C THR A 75 -7.00 12.17 -15.10
N ALA A 76 -6.92 10.93 -14.60
CA ALA A 76 -7.55 9.79 -15.28
C ALA A 76 -9.07 9.90 -15.26
N LEU A 77 -9.68 10.38 -14.17
CA LEU A 77 -11.11 10.61 -14.08
C LEU A 77 -11.58 11.74 -15.02
N GLU A 78 -10.81 12.82 -15.16
CA GLU A 78 -11.10 13.87 -16.14
C GLU A 78 -11.07 13.35 -17.58
N ALA A 79 -10.05 12.57 -17.93
CA ALA A 79 -9.93 12.00 -19.27
C ALA A 79 -11.10 11.07 -19.61
N LEU A 80 -11.61 10.32 -18.62
CA LEU A 80 -12.80 9.50 -18.77
C LEU A 80 -14.05 10.36 -19.02
N ASP A 81 -14.17 11.51 -18.34
CA ASP A 81 -15.28 12.45 -18.53
C ASP A 81 -15.29 13.06 -19.92
N ASP A 82 -14.12 13.46 -20.42
CA ASP A 82 -13.97 14.08 -21.74
C ASP A 82 -14.18 13.06 -22.88
N SER A 83 -13.83 11.79 -22.66
CA SER A 83 -13.94 10.74 -23.68
C SER A 83 -15.37 10.37 -24.04
N GLY A 84 -16.33 10.58 -23.12
CA GLY A 84 -17.70 10.11 -23.26
C GLY A 84 -17.84 8.58 -23.38
N GLU A 85 -16.76 7.81 -23.19
CA GLU A 85 -16.78 6.34 -23.18
C GLU A 85 -17.45 5.84 -21.89
N PRO A 86 -18.55 5.08 -21.98
CA PRO A 86 -19.22 4.56 -20.79
C PRO A 86 -18.40 3.42 -20.18
N LEU A 87 -17.62 3.72 -19.14
CA LEU A 87 -17.36 2.75 -18.07
C LEU A 87 -18.72 2.26 -17.58
N GLY A 88 -18.95 0.93 -17.54
CA GLY A 88 -20.27 0.30 -17.42
C GLY A 88 -21.27 1.12 -16.59
N ASP A 89 -22.23 1.76 -17.27
CA ASP A 89 -23.08 2.75 -16.63
C ASP A 89 -24.08 2.04 -15.71
N HIS A 90 -24.10 2.41 -14.43
CA HIS A 90 -25.17 1.95 -13.53
C HIS A 90 -26.41 2.80 -13.84
N PRO A 91 -27.52 2.21 -14.35
CA PRO A 91 -28.66 2.99 -14.81
C PRO A 91 -29.22 3.86 -13.68
N GLY A 92 -29.26 5.18 -13.91
CA GLY A 92 -29.86 6.16 -12.99
C GLY A 92 -28.88 7.06 -12.23
N ARG A 93 -27.57 7.04 -12.52
CA ARG A 93 -26.61 7.92 -11.85
C ARG A 93 -26.57 9.32 -12.45
N THR A 94 -26.82 10.32 -11.60
CA THR A 94 -26.57 11.73 -11.92
C THR A 94 -25.08 12.01 -12.02
N ALA A 95 -24.67 12.85 -12.98
CA ALA A 95 -23.30 13.32 -13.23
C ALA A 95 -22.73 14.17 -12.07
N ARG A 96 -22.49 13.55 -10.91
CA ARG A 96 -21.71 14.16 -9.83
C ARG A 96 -20.23 13.86 -10.04
N PRO A 97 -19.33 14.83 -9.79
CA PRO A 97 -17.90 14.58 -9.79
C PRO A 97 -17.56 13.46 -8.81
N VAL A 98 -16.59 12.62 -9.20
CA VAL A 98 -16.02 11.61 -8.31
C VAL A 98 -15.20 12.33 -7.25
N ARG A 99 -15.43 11.98 -5.98
CA ARG A 99 -14.63 12.51 -4.88
C ARG A 99 -13.30 11.78 -4.82
N VAL A 100 -12.19 12.51 -4.76
CA VAL A 100 -10.85 11.92 -4.56
C VAL A 100 -10.38 12.32 -3.16
N VAL A 101 -10.13 11.33 -2.31
CA VAL A 101 -9.71 11.52 -0.92
C VAL A 101 -8.33 10.90 -0.74
N ALA A 102 -7.36 11.71 -0.32
CA ALA A 102 -6.03 11.25 0.05
C ALA A 102 -5.91 11.24 1.59
N VAL A 103 -5.32 10.17 2.13
CA VAL A 103 -5.13 9.95 3.56
C VAL A 103 -3.65 9.71 3.84
N ASP A 104 -3.04 10.54 4.68
CA ASP A 104 -1.63 10.37 5.06
C ASP A 104 -1.33 10.98 6.44
N VAL A 105 -0.18 10.66 7.02
CA VAL A 105 0.29 11.22 8.31
C VAL A 105 0.79 12.65 8.18
N VAL A 106 1.18 13.05 6.98
CA VAL A 106 1.72 14.38 6.69
C VAL A 106 0.62 15.42 6.46
N ASP A 107 1.00 16.69 6.62
CA ASP A 107 0.13 17.81 6.27
C ASP A 107 -0.06 17.89 4.75
N ARG A 108 -1.18 18.49 4.32
CA ARG A 108 -1.51 18.65 2.90
C ARG A 108 -0.32 19.27 2.14
N PRO A 109 0.19 18.61 1.09
CA PRO A 109 1.28 19.14 0.29
C PRO A 109 0.92 20.48 -0.38
N PRO A 110 1.85 21.47 -0.39
CA PRO A 110 1.61 22.72 -1.08
C PRO A 110 1.51 22.47 -2.59
N GLY A 111 0.49 23.07 -3.23
CA GLY A 111 0.26 22.94 -4.67
C GLY A 111 -0.49 21.68 -5.11
N LEU A 112 -0.91 20.81 -4.18
CA LEU A 112 -1.80 19.69 -4.49
C LEU A 112 -3.15 20.23 -5.00
N ASP A 113 -3.66 19.63 -6.08
CA ASP A 113 -4.93 19.97 -6.73
C ASP A 113 -6.07 20.10 -5.71
N GLU A 114 -6.82 21.21 -5.76
CA GLU A 114 -7.91 21.53 -4.82
C GLU A 114 -9.04 20.49 -4.81
N ARG A 115 -9.15 19.68 -5.86
CA ARG A 115 -10.13 18.60 -5.98
C ARG A 115 -9.80 17.38 -5.13
N VAL A 116 -8.55 17.25 -4.69
CA VAL A 116 -8.14 16.19 -3.77
C VAL A 116 -8.50 16.63 -2.35
N GLU A 117 -9.44 15.94 -1.71
CA GLU A 117 -9.71 16.09 -0.28
C GLU A 117 -8.54 15.45 0.51
N TRP A 118 -8.00 16.13 1.52
CA TRP A 118 -6.87 15.62 2.32
C TRP A 118 -7.30 15.34 3.76
N LEU A 119 -7.06 14.12 4.24
CA LEU A 119 -7.29 13.71 5.62
C LEU A 119 -5.99 13.31 6.29
N ARG A 120 -5.68 13.93 7.42
CA ARG A 120 -4.51 13.55 8.21
C ARG A 120 -4.82 12.34 9.10
N CYS A 121 -3.98 11.31 9.05
CA CYS A 121 -4.07 10.15 9.93
C CYS A 121 -2.99 10.17 11.04
N PRO A 122 -3.17 9.42 12.13
CA PRO A 122 -2.18 9.35 13.21
C PRO A 122 -0.91 8.54 12.88
N GLY A 123 -0.98 7.63 11.90
CA GLY A 123 0.09 6.69 11.57
C GLY A 123 -0.09 5.30 12.19
N GLY A 124 0.73 4.35 11.75
CA GLY A 124 0.59 2.94 12.11
C GLY A 124 -0.76 2.37 11.68
N THR A 125 -1.45 1.68 12.59
CA THR A 125 -2.71 0.98 12.31
C THR A 125 -3.94 1.89 12.24
N ALA A 126 -3.82 3.16 12.64
CA ALA A 126 -4.97 4.03 12.85
C ALA A 126 -5.36 4.80 11.59
N LEU A 127 -6.67 4.79 11.28
CA LEU A 127 -7.28 5.61 10.23
C LEU A 127 -7.96 6.86 10.84
N PRO A 128 -8.13 7.95 10.05
CA PRO A 128 -8.85 9.13 10.51
C PRO A 128 -10.28 8.75 10.92
N PRO A 129 -10.78 9.17 12.10
CA PRO A 129 -12.14 8.84 12.54
C PRO A 129 -13.23 9.29 11.55
N SER A 130 -12.99 10.38 10.81
CA SER A 130 -13.90 10.92 9.81
C SER A 130 -13.92 10.14 8.49
N LEU A 131 -13.00 9.20 8.27
CA LEU A 131 -12.99 8.37 7.06
C LEU A 131 -14.15 7.36 7.13
N GLY A 132 -15.09 7.47 6.19
CA GLY A 132 -16.29 6.61 6.12
C GLY A 132 -17.46 7.05 6.99
N ASP A 133 -17.39 8.22 7.62
CA ASP A 133 -18.45 8.76 8.48
C ASP A 133 -19.15 9.98 7.86
N GLY A 134 -20.41 10.21 8.23
CA GLY A 134 -21.18 11.39 7.83
C GLY A 134 -21.24 11.65 6.32
N ASP A 135 -20.78 12.82 5.90
CA ASP A 135 -20.70 13.24 4.49
C ASP A 135 -19.56 12.56 3.71
N ARG A 136 -18.73 11.76 4.39
CA ARG A 136 -17.61 10.99 3.84
C ARG A 136 -17.89 9.49 3.74
N GLU A 137 -19.16 9.12 3.70
CA GLU A 137 -19.61 7.74 3.49
C GLU A 137 -18.94 7.11 2.25
N LEU A 138 -18.43 5.89 2.43
CA LEU A 138 -17.75 5.14 1.37
C LEU A 138 -18.73 4.15 0.72
N GLU A 139 -19.63 4.69 -0.09
CA GLU A 139 -20.53 3.93 -0.96
C GLU A 139 -20.03 3.97 -2.40
N ASP A 140 -20.01 2.81 -3.05
CA ASP A 140 -19.43 2.62 -4.37
C ASP A 140 -18.01 3.21 -4.47
N ALA A 141 -17.20 2.84 -3.49
CA ALA A 141 -15.84 3.32 -3.32
C ALA A 141 -14.83 2.47 -4.10
N LEU A 142 -13.79 3.11 -4.61
CA LEU A 142 -12.49 2.48 -4.85
C LEU A 142 -11.55 2.91 -3.73
N VAL A 143 -11.11 1.99 -2.88
CA VAL A 143 -10.14 2.28 -1.82
C VAL A 143 -8.83 1.60 -2.16
N ILE A 144 -7.76 2.37 -2.18
CA ILE A 144 -6.42 1.93 -2.55
C ILE A 144 -5.53 2.13 -1.33
N ALA A 145 -4.82 1.08 -0.93
CA ALA A 145 -3.77 1.12 0.07
C ALA A 145 -2.48 0.61 -0.59
N HIS A 146 -1.71 1.52 -1.18
CA HIS A 146 -0.51 1.17 -1.93
C HIS A 146 0.73 1.48 -1.08
N GLU A 147 1.50 0.47 -0.72
CA GLU A 147 2.66 0.55 0.19
C GLU A 147 2.26 1.19 1.54
N TRP A 148 1.11 0.75 2.07
CA TRP A 148 0.64 1.20 3.39
C TRP A 148 0.93 0.17 4.47
N LEU A 149 0.65 -1.11 4.21
CA LEU A 149 0.66 -2.12 5.27
C LEU A 149 2.08 -2.56 5.62
N ASP A 150 3.03 -2.47 4.69
CA ASP A 150 4.43 -2.83 4.93
C ASP A 150 5.13 -1.90 5.94
N VAL A 151 4.67 -0.65 6.06
CA VAL A 151 5.17 0.35 7.02
C VAL A 151 4.35 0.40 8.32
N VAL A 152 3.25 -0.35 8.41
CA VAL A 152 2.53 -0.55 9.68
C VAL A 152 3.37 -1.44 10.61
N PRO A 153 3.77 -0.95 11.80
CA PRO A 153 4.65 -1.70 12.70
C PRO A 153 4.02 -3.00 13.16
N CYS A 154 4.80 -4.08 13.10
CA CYS A 154 4.40 -5.40 13.57
C CYS A 154 5.39 -5.96 14.59
N THR A 155 4.96 -6.96 15.35
CA THR A 155 5.85 -7.67 16.26
C THR A 155 6.80 -8.53 15.46
N ILE A 156 8.11 -8.35 15.70
CA ILE A 156 9.16 -9.19 15.14
C ILE A 156 9.51 -10.23 16.19
N ALA A 157 9.51 -11.49 15.80
CA ALA A 157 9.81 -12.60 16.67
C ALA A 157 10.82 -13.56 16.03
N GLU A 158 11.58 -14.27 16.85
CA GLU A 158 12.57 -15.24 16.43
C GLU A 158 12.48 -16.48 17.31
N VAL A 159 12.65 -17.65 16.70
CA VAL A 159 12.68 -18.93 17.43
C VAL A 159 14.03 -19.10 18.11
N ASP A 160 14.03 -19.23 19.44
CA ASP A 160 15.26 -19.45 20.20
C ASP A 160 15.82 -20.88 20.05
N ALA A 161 16.97 -21.13 20.68
CA ALA A 161 17.63 -22.44 20.65
C ALA A 161 16.80 -23.59 21.27
N ASP A 162 15.81 -23.27 22.10
CA ASP A 162 14.90 -24.23 22.74
C ASP A 162 13.60 -24.42 21.92
N GLY A 163 13.48 -23.78 20.76
CA GLY A 163 12.29 -23.84 19.90
C GLY A 163 11.13 -22.93 20.35
N THR A 164 11.40 -21.97 21.24
CA THR A 164 10.41 -21.00 21.73
C THR A 164 10.45 -19.74 20.89
N LEU A 165 9.30 -19.34 20.33
CA LEU A 165 9.18 -18.06 19.64
C LEU A 165 9.24 -16.91 20.66
N ARG A 166 10.27 -16.07 20.56
CA ARG A 166 10.52 -14.91 21.42
C ARG A 166 10.38 -13.62 20.64
N GLU A 167 9.86 -12.59 21.29
CA GLU A 167 9.86 -11.24 20.73
C GLU A 167 11.31 -10.74 20.57
N VAL A 168 11.60 -10.11 19.46
CA VAL A 168 12.89 -9.47 19.19
C VAL A 168 12.82 -8.03 19.69
N LEU A 169 13.77 -7.70 20.57
CA LEU A 169 13.97 -6.36 21.10
C LEU A 169 15.12 -5.69 20.33
N VAL A 170 15.08 -4.37 20.24
CA VAL A 170 16.08 -3.56 19.54
C VAL A 170 16.48 -2.35 20.37
N ASP A 171 17.76 -2.00 20.35
CA ASP A 171 18.26 -0.75 20.91
C ASP A 171 18.40 0.36 19.85
N VAL A 172 18.78 1.57 20.29
CA VAL A 172 18.92 2.73 19.39
C VAL A 172 20.02 2.60 18.33
N THR A 173 20.90 1.59 18.44
CA THR A 173 21.93 1.30 17.44
C THR A 173 21.46 0.28 16.39
N GLY A 174 20.26 -0.28 16.58
CA GLY A 174 19.75 -1.39 15.79
C GLY A 174 20.22 -2.76 16.28
N ALA A 175 20.92 -2.84 17.42
CA ALA A 175 21.36 -4.13 17.96
C ALA A 175 20.16 -4.89 18.54
N GLU A 176 20.02 -6.14 18.12
CA GLU A 176 18.88 -6.98 18.51
C GLU A 176 19.22 -7.93 19.65
N THR A 177 18.21 -8.22 20.49
CA THR A 177 18.28 -9.24 21.55
C THR A 177 16.94 -9.97 21.67
N LEU A 178 16.96 -11.22 22.14
CA LEU A 178 15.73 -11.98 22.38
C LEU A 178 15.10 -11.60 23.72
N GLY A 179 13.82 -11.25 23.67
CA GLY A 179 13.00 -10.87 24.81
C GLY A 179 12.17 -12.01 25.39
N ALA A 180 10.97 -11.66 25.84
CA ALA A 180 10.02 -12.60 26.40
C ALA A 180 9.43 -13.53 25.32
N PRO A 181 8.97 -14.75 25.69
CA PRO A 181 8.19 -15.57 24.78
C PRO A 181 6.95 -14.83 24.27
N VAL A 182 6.68 -14.93 22.96
CA VAL A 182 5.46 -14.37 22.36
C VAL A 182 4.25 -15.06 22.99
N ALA A 183 3.23 -14.28 23.37
CA ALA A 183 2.05 -14.76 24.06
C ALA A 183 0.75 -14.20 23.46
N GLY A 184 -0.39 -14.69 23.95
CA GLY A 184 -1.71 -14.13 23.62
C GLY A 184 -2.07 -14.18 22.14
N ALA A 185 -2.64 -13.08 21.65
CA ALA A 185 -3.16 -12.97 20.28
C ALA A 185 -2.05 -13.06 19.22
N ASP A 186 -0.86 -12.52 19.49
CA ASP A 186 0.27 -12.57 18.57
C ASP A 186 0.79 -14.01 18.42
N LEU A 187 0.85 -14.77 19.51
CA LEU A 187 1.21 -16.20 19.45
C LEU A 187 0.15 -17.02 18.71
N ALA A 188 -1.13 -16.73 18.94
CA ALA A 188 -2.23 -17.41 18.24
C ALA A 188 -2.16 -17.14 16.74
N TRP A 189 -1.95 -15.88 16.34
CA TRP A 189 -1.76 -15.48 14.95
C TRP A 189 -0.56 -16.21 14.33
N ALA A 190 0.61 -16.18 14.99
CA ALA A 190 1.82 -16.83 14.48
C ALA A 190 1.61 -18.33 14.27
N ARG A 191 0.99 -19.03 15.23
CA ARG A 191 0.69 -20.48 15.11
C ARG A 191 -0.24 -20.80 13.96
N GLN A 192 -1.24 -19.96 13.73
CA GLN A 192 -2.23 -20.18 12.68
C GLN A 192 -1.65 -19.87 11.31
N HIS A 193 -0.94 -18.75 11.19
CA HIS A 193 -0.53 -18.21 9.91
C HIS A 193 0.89 -18.62 9.56
N TRP A 194 1.88 -18.44 10.44
CA TRP A 194 3.31 -18.64 10.20
C TRP A 194 3.93 -19.67 11.16
N PRO A 195 3.52 -20.96 11.10
CA PRO A 195 4.03 -21.97 12.03
C PRO A 195 5.49 -22.32 11.70
N THR A 196 6.42 -21.82 12.51
CA THR A 196 7.83 -22.24 12.50
C THR A 196 8.28 -22.74 13.88
N ARG A 197 9.33 -23.57 13.89
CA ARG A 197 9.97 -24.16 15.07
C ARG A 197 11.50 -24.29 14.94
N GLU A 198 12.07 -23.95 13.80
CA GLU A 198 13.51 -24.08 13.59
C GLU A 198 14.23 -22.90 14.27
N PRO A 199 15.23 -23.13 15.14
CA PRO A 199 15.98 -22.04 15.77
C PRO A 199 16.55 -21.06 14.75
N GLY A 200 16.36 -19.76 14.99
CA GLY A 200 16.76 -18.67 14.10
C GLY A 200 15.70 -18.26 13.07
N ASP A 201 14.63 -19.06 12.87
CA ASP A 201 13.53 -18.62 12.02
C ASP A 201 12.84 -17.39 12.62
N ARG A 202 12.59 -16.40 11.76
CA ARG A 202 11.91 -15.15 12.12
C ARG A 202 10.46 -15.15 11.66
N VAL A 203 9.63 -14.46 12.43
CA VAL A 203 8.20 -14.28 12.19
C VAL A 203 7.85 -12.81 12.36
N GLU A 204 7.35 -12.21 11.28
CA GLU A 204 6.69 -10.90 11.31
C GLU A 204 5.20 -11.12 11.57
N VAL A 205 4.77 -10.85 12.81
CA VAL A 205 3.40 -11.11 13.27
C VAL A 205 2.45 -10.06 12.70
N GLY A 206 1.82 -10.38 11.57
CA GLY A 206 0.98 -9.48 10.78
C GLY A 206 -0.37 -9.09 11.40
N ARG A 207 -0.69 -9.51 12.64
CA ARG A 207 -2.00 -9.24 13.27
C ARG A 207 -2.39 -7.76 13.24
N ALA A 208 -1.47 -6.86 13.56
CA ALA A 208 -1.74 -5.42 13.56
C ALA A 208 -2.13 -4.89 12.17
N ARG A 209 -1.56 -5.49 11.11
CA ARG A 209 -1.86 -5.17 9.71
C ARG A 209 -3.21 -5.74 9.28
N ASP A 210 -3.52 -6.96 9.70
CA ASP A 210 -4.84 -7.57 9.51
C ASP A 210 -5.94 -6.73 10.17
N GLU A 211 -5.70 -6.24 11.40
CA GLU A 211 -6.61 -5.35 12.13
C GLU A 211 -6.78 -4.00 11.43
N ALA A 212 -5.69 -3.40 10.93
CA ALA A 212 -5.75 -2.13 10.18
C ALA A 212 -6.52 -2.29 8.86
N TRP A 213 -6.27 -3.37 8.12
CA TRP A 213 -7.00 -3.71 6.91
C TRP A 213 -8.49 -3.98 7.19
N ALA A 214 -8.80 -4.72 8.26
CA ALA A 214 -10.17 -4.99 8.66
C ALA A 214 -10.92 -3.71 9.08
N ASP A 215 -10.27 -2.76 9.76
CA ASP A 215 -10.86 -1.45 10.06
C ASP A 215 -11.17 -0.67 8.76
N LEU A 216 -10.25 -0.67 7.79
CA LEU A 216 -10.47 -0.05 6.49
C LEU A 216 -11.66 -0.67 5.74
N VAL A 217 -11.72 -2.01 5.68
CA VAL A 217 -12.83 -2.74 5.07
C VAL A 217 -14.15 -2.42 5.78
N GLY A 218 -14.14 -2.35 7.12
CA GLY A 218 -15.32 -2.04 7.93
C GLY A 218 -15.91 -0.65 7.71
N ARG A 219 -15.12 0.30 7.19
CA ARG A 219 -15.57 1.68 6.85
C ARG A 219 -16.25 1.76 5.48
N VAL A 220 -16.12 0.74 4.64
CA VAL A 220 -16.69 0.72 3.29
C VAL A 220 -18.07 0.07 3.31
N ARG A 221 -19.07 0.79 2.80
CA ARG A 221 -20.45 0.27 2.70
C ARG A 221 -20.68 -0.55 1.44
N SER A 222 -20.06 -0.12 0.35
CA SER A 222 -20.00 -0.87 -0.90
C SER A 222 -18.84 -0.36 -1.73
N GLY A 223 -18.23 -1.24 -2.53
CA GLY A 223 -17.11 -0.87 -3.38
C GLY A 223 -16.05 -1.97 -3.46
N THR A 224 -14.89 -1.57 -3.97
CA THR A 224 -13.70 -2.41 -4.09
C THR A 224 -12.56 -1.76 -3.32
N LEU A 225 -11.90 -2.55 -2.48
CA LEU A 225 -10.65 -2.19 -1.82
C LEU A 225 -9.51 -3.01 -2.40
N VAL A 226 -8.33 -2.42 -2.49
CA VAL A 226 -7.10 -3.12 -2.89
C VAL A 226 -5.93 -2.67 -2.02
N ALA A 227 -5.28 -3.63 -1.36
CA ALA A 227 -3.96 -3.45 -0.78
C ALA A 227 -2.89 -3.90 -1.78
N VAL A 228 -1.86 -3.09 -1.97
CA VAL A 228 -0.76 -3.32 -2.91
C VAL A 228 0.56 -3.12 -2.17
N ASP A 229 1.25 -4.21 -1.83
CA ASP A 229 2.43 -4.15 -0.95
C ASP A 229 3.48 -5.19 -1.39
N TYR A 230 4.72 -4.99 -0.96
CA TYR A 230 5.70 -6.07 -0.93
C TYR A 230 5.23 -7.13 0.07
N GLY A 231 5.31 -8.40 -0.32
CA GLY A 231 4.62 -9.43 0.45
C GLY A 231 5.03 -10.85 0.10
N HIS A 232 4.42 -11.77 0.81
CA HIS A 232 4.53 -13.20 0.60
C HIS A 232 3.24 -13.91 1.00
N THR A 233 3.10 -15.16 0.58
CA THR A 233 2.05 -16.07 1.07
C THR A 233 2.65 -17.14 1.97
N ARG A 234 1.83 -17.96 2.64
CA ARG A 234 2.29 -19.08 3.47
C ARG A 234 3.38 -19.95 2.83
N GLY A 235 3.30 -20.20 1.54
CA GLY A 235 4.26 -21.06 0.83
C GLY A 235 5.61 -20.41 0.53
N SER A 236 5.76 -19.10 0.75
CA SER A 236 6.94 -18.33 0.36
C SER A 236 7.47 -17.43 1.47
N ARG A 237 7.11 -17.69 2.73
CA ARG A 237 7.57 -16.90 3.87
C ARG A 237 9.07 -17.13 4.11
N PRO A 238 9.88 -16.08 4.23
CA PRO A 238 11.33 -16.22 4.37
C PRO A 238 11.72 -16.61 5.80
N HIS A 239 12.73 -17.46 5.91
CA HIS A 239 13.29 -17.90 7.20
C HIS A 239 13.88 -16.73 7.99
N GLU A 240 14.63 -15.84 7.33
CA GLU A 240 15.30 -14.70 7.96
C GLU A 240 14.38 -13.47 8.14
N GLY A 241 13.09 -13.58 7.84
CA GLY A 241 12.20 -12.43 7.76
C GLY A 241 12.57 -11.49 6.61
N THR A 242 12.02 -10.28 6.66
CA THR A 242 12.08 -9.23 5.64
C THR A 242 12.24 -7.82 6.20
N LEU A 243 12.20 -7.65 7.54
CA LEU A 243 12.47 -6.36 8.18
C LEU A 243 13.74 -5.72 7.62
N THR A 244 13.58 -4.53 7.05
CA THR A 244 14.65 -3.80 6.39
C THR A 244 14.44 -2.31 6.57
N ALA A 245 15.42 -1.51 6.16
CA ALA A 245 15.24 -0.08 6.07
C ALA A 245 15.84 0.53 4.81
N TYR A 246 15.43 1.76 4.51
CA TYR A 246 15.91 2.52 3.37
C TYR A 246 16.26 3.96 3.74
N VAL A 247 17.36 4.45 3.16
CA VAL A 247 17.74 5.86 3.20
C VAL A 247 18.03 6.30 1.78
N SER A 248 17.30 7.31 1.32
CA SER A 248 17.41 7.84 -0.03
C SER A 248 17.32 6.78 -1.13
N GLY A 249 16.32 5.89 -1.03
CA GLY A 249 16.09 4.80 -1.99
C GLY A 249 17.13 3.67 -1.95
N ARG A 250 18.06 3.67 -0.97
CA ARG A 250 19.07 2.62 -0.81
C ARG A 250 18.80 1.83 0.45
N GLN A 251 18.81 0.51 0.31
CA GLN A 251 18.65 -0.40 1.43
C GLN A 251 19.79 -0.23 2.44
N THR A 252 19.47 -0.25 3.74
CA THR A 252 20.39 -0.11 4.86
C THR A 252 19.97 -1.04 6.01
N HIS A 253 20.82 -1.15 7.03
CA HIS A 253 20.46 -1.80 8.28
C HIS A 253 19.35 -0.99 9.00
N PRO A 254 18.28 -1.63 9.50
CA PRO A 254 17.24 -0.92 10.22
C PRO A 254 17.75 -0.40 11.57
N VAL A 255 17.49 0.87 11.85
CA VAL A 255 17.81 1.53 13.13
C VAL A 255 16.60 2.38 13.54
N PRO A 256 16.02 2.19 14.73
CA PRO A 256 14.79 2.85 15.14
C PRO A 256 15.05 4.26 15.73
N ASP A 257 15.78 5.11 15.02
CA ASP A 257 16.12 6.48 15.44
C ASP A 257 15.43 7.57 14.59
N GLY A 258 14.60 7.17 13.63
CA GLY A 258 13.90 8.06 12.70
C GLY A 258 14.73 8.56 11.53
N SER A 259 15.96 8.04 11.34
CA SER A 259 16.82 8.40 10.21
C SER A 259 16.54 7.63 8.92
N CYS A 260 15.81 6.51 9.01
CA CYS A 260 15.52 5.63 7.88
C CYS A 260 14.04 5.21 7.85
N ASP A 261 13.58 4.86 6.66
CA ASP A 261 12.27 4.25 6.46
C ASP A 261 12.36 2.76 6.79
N ILE A 262 11.57 2.27 7.75
CA ILE A 262 11.59 0.88 8.20
C ILE A 262 10.34 0.19 7.67
N THR A 263 10.52 -0.94 7.00
CA THR A 263 9.44 -1.73 6.41
C THR A 263 9.69 -3.23 6.61
N ALA A 264 8.62 -4.02 6.54
CA ALA A 264 8.69 -5.47 6.42
C ALA A 264 7.55 -5.94 5.51
N HIS A 265 7.83 -6.93 4.66
CA HIS A 265 6.85 -7.52 3.75
C HIS A 265 5.58 -7.98 4.48
N VAL A 266 4.46 -7.94 3.77
CA VAL A 266 3.15 -8.27 4.31
C VAL A 266 2.82 -9.74 4.06
N ALA A 267 2.26 -10.40 5.07
CA ALA A 267 1.65 -11.72 4.92
C ALA A 267 0.31 -11.60 4.19
N MET A 268 0.35 -11.41 2.87
CA MET A 268 -0.84 -11.04 2.07
C MET A 268 -1.98 -12.06 2.15
N ASP A 269 -1.66 -13.33 2.43
CA ASP A 269 -2.62 -14.42 2.59
C ASP A 269 -3.40 -14.39 3.92
N THR A 270 -3.11 -13.44 4.81
CA THR A 270 -3.83 -13.27 6.09
C THR A 270 -4.87 -12.16 6.06
N LEU A 271 -4.77 -11.23 5.10
CA LEU A 271 -5.73 -10.15 4.92
C LEU A 271 -7.12 -10.69 4.55
N ASP A 272 -8.17 -10.06 5.08
CA ASP A 272 -9.55 -10.32 4.63
C ASP A 272 -9.73 -9.83 3.18
N ALA A 273 -9.49 -10.73 2.22
CA ALA A 273 -9.55 -10.47 0.79
C ALA A 273 -10.29 -11.60 0.07
N ASP A 274 -10.97 -11.26 -1.02
CA ASP A 274 -11.64 -12.24 -1.89
C ASP A 274 -10.66 -12.82 -2.92
N GLU A 275 -9.59 -12.08 -3.23
CA GLU A 275 -8.55 -12.47 -4.19
C GLU A 275 -7.18 -11.96 -3.73
N VAL A 276 -6.17 -12.83 -3.80
CA VAL A 276 -4.77 -12.47 -3.59
C VAL A 276 -3.95 -12.94 -4.80
N THR A 277 -3.21 -12.02 -5.43
CA THR A 277 -2.47 -12.30 -6.67
C THR A 277 -1.24 -11.40 -6.79
N GLY A 278 -0.31 -11.72 -7.68
CA GLY A 278 0.83 -10.86 -7.97
C GLY A 278 0.45 -9.66 -8.85
N GLN A 279 1.05 -8.50 -8.61
CA GLN A 279 0.80 -7.25 -9.34
C GLN A 279 0.98 -7.44 -10.85
N ARG A 280 2.05 -8.11 -11.29
CA ARG A 280 2.27 -8.42 -12.71
C ARG A 280 1.08 -9.16 -13.34
N ALA A 281 0.48 -10.10 -12.61
CA ALA A 281 -0.67 -10.85 -13.12
C ALA A 281 -1.94 -9.98 -13.12
N ALA A 282 -2.20 -9.25 -12.04
CA ALA A 282 -3.33 -8.33 -11.92
C ALA A 282 -3.31 -7.26 -13.02
N LEU A 283 -2.20 -6.55 -13.18
CA LEU A 283 -2.06 -5.49 -14.18
C LEU A 283 -2.19 -6.03 -15.62
N ARG A 284 -1.68 -7.23 -15.90
CA ARG A 284 -1.87 -7.89 -17.20
C ARG A 284 -3.32 -8.24 -17.49
N ALA A 285 -4.06 -8.67 -16.47
CA ALA A 285 -5.51 -8.89 -16.58
C ALA A 285 -6.26 -7.57 -16.85
N LEU A 286 -5.75 -6.46 -16.34
CA LEU A 286 -6.26 -5.10 -16.54
C LEU A 286 -5.75 -4.42 -17.82
N GLY A 287 -5.02 -5.15 -18.68
CA GLY A 287 -4.61 -4.67 -20.00
C GLY A 287 -3.22 -4.03 -20.06
N VAL A 288 -2.45 -3.99 -18.97
CA VAL A 288 -1.06 -3.52 -18.97
C VAL A 288 -0.17 -4.57 -19.60
N ARG A 289 0.50 -4.25 -20.72
CA ARG A 289 1.26 -5.23 -21.50
C ARG A 289 2.73 -4.89 -21.66
N GLY A 290 3.08 -3.60 -21.73
CA GLY A 290 4.44 -3.17 -22.08
C GLY A 290 4.83 -3.61 -23.50
N ALA A 291 3.88 -3.62 -24.43
CA ALA A 291 4.11 -4.06 -25.80
C ALA A 291 4.74 -2.94 -26.64
N THR A 292 5.78 -3.26 -27.41
CA THR A 292 6.43 -2.29 -28.31
C THR A 292 5.42 -1.68 -29.28
N PRO A 293 5.36 -0.35 -29.43
CA PRO A 293 4.46 0.29 -30.38
C PRO A 293 4.76 -0.14 -31.84
N PRO A 294 3.76 -0.13 -32.74
CA PRO A 294 3.98 -0.46 -34.15
C PRO A 294 5.03 0.45 -34.78
N HIS A 295 6.06 -0.13 -35.38
CA HIS A 295 7.17 0.63 -35.97
C HIS A 295 6.74 1.56 -37.13
N GLU A 296 5.64 1.24 -37.81
CA GLU A 296 5.07 2.12 -38.84
C GLU A 296 4.72 3.51 -38.30
N LEU A 297 4.28 3.59 -37.04
CA LEU A 297 3.92 4.85 -36.39
C LEU A 297 5.13 5.79 -36.32
N ALA A 298 6.35 5.27 -36.15
CA ALA A 298 7.57 6.08 -36.18
C ALA A 298 7.78 6.82 -37.52
N ARG A 299 7.17 6.35 -38.61
CA ARG A 299 7.20 7.01 -39.92
C ARG A 299 5.99 7.90 -40.18
N THR A 300 4.80 7.47 -39.77
CA THR A 300 3.55 8.14 -40.11
C THR A 300 3.16 9.22 -39.10
N ASP A 301 3.46 8.99 -37.82
CA ASP A 301 3.26 9.92 -36.71
C ASP A 301 4.34 9.72 -35.62
N PRO A 302 5.51 10.34 -35.78
CA PRO A 302 6.63 10.17 -34.87
C PRO A 302 6.32 10.61 -33.43
N VAL A 303 5.43 11.58 -33.23
CA VAL A 303 5.07 12.07 -31.89
C VAL A 303 4.23 11.03 -31.17
N ALA A 304 3.19 10.51 -31.83
CA ALA A 304 2.37 9.42 -31.28
C ALA A 304 3.21 8.16 -30.97
N TYR A 305 4.23 7.88 -31.79
CA TYR A 305 5.17 6.78 -31.50
C TYR A 305 5.97 7.00 -30.22
N LEU A 306 6.49 8.21 -30.00
CA LEU A 306 7.25 8.53 -28.78
C LEU A 306 6.37 8.48 -27.52
N GLU A 307 5.14 8.97 -27.61
CA GLU A 307 4.15 8.88 -26.52
C GLU A 307 3.81 7.42 -26.20
N ALA A 308 3.54 6.62 -27.23
CA ALA A 308 3.27 5.19 -27.06
C ALA A 308 4.49 4.45 -26.49
N LEU A 309 5.71 4.82 -26.86
CA LEU A 309 6.94 4.24 -26.34
C LEU A 309 7.16 4.60 -24.87
N ALA A 310 6.89 5.85 -24.48
CA ALA A 310 6.96 6.29 -23.08
C ALA A 310 5.96 5.50 -22.22
N ARG A 311 4.71 5.35 -22.69
CA ARG A 311 3.70 4.52 -22.03
C ARG A 311 4.15 3.06 -21.92
N THR A 312 4.71 2.50 -23.00
CA THR A 312 5.24 1.12 -23.01
C THR A 312 6.31 0.92 -21.94
N GLY A 313 7.22 1.89 -21.77
CA GLY A 313 8.23 1.86 -20.71
C GLY A 313 7.63 1.88 -19.31
N ALA A 314 6.63 2.73 -19.08
CA ALA A 314 5.90 2.80 -17.82
C ALA A 314 5.18 1.48 -17.49
N GLU A 315 4.47 0.90 -18.47
CA GLU A 315 3.82 -0.40 -18.33
C GLU A 315 4.84 -1.50 -18.02
N ALA A 316 5.99 -1.51 -18.70
CA ALA A 316 7.05 -2.49 -18.49
C ALA A 316 7.63 -2.42 -17.07
N LEU A 317 7.84 -1.22 -16.53
CA LEU A 317 8.29 -1.01 -15.14
C LEU A 317 7.30 -1.60 -14.13
N LEU A 318 6.00 -1.34 -14.31
CA LEU A 318 4.97 -1.83 -13.39
C LEU A 318 4.83 -3.35 -13.37
N ILE A 319 5.19 -4.03 -14.46
CA ILE A 319 5.08 -5.50 -14.58
C ILE A 319 6.44 -6.21 -14.47
N ASP A 320 7.54 -5.50 -14.21
CA ASP A 320 8.86 -6.10 -14.06
C ASP A 320 8.92 -6.98 -12.79
N PRO A 321 9.14 -8.30 -12.89
CA PRO A 321 9.17 -9.19 -11.73
C PRO A 321 10.35 -8.93 -10.78
N ALA A 322 11.36 -8.15 -11.20
CA ALA A 322 12.46 -7.71 -10.34
C ALA A 322 12.24 -6.30 -9.75
N GLY A 323 11.15 -5.62 -10.14
CA GLY A 323 10.77 -4.30 -9.66
C GLY A 323 9.32 -4.30 -9.16
N PHE A 324 8.52 -3.32 -9.59
CA PHE A 324 7.14 -3.16 -9.12
C PHE A 324 6.25 -4.36 -9.45
N GLY A 325 6.56 -5.16 -10.47
CA GLY A 325 5.80 -6.37 -10.79
C GLY A 325 5.87 -7.46 -9.71
N ALA A 326 6.80 -7.36 -8.76
CA ALA A 326 6.96 -8.28 -7.62
C ALA A 326 5.94 -8.05 -6.49
N PHE A 327 5.19 -6.94 -6.53
CA PHE A 327 4.21 -6.62 -5.50
C PHE A 327 3.07 -7.63 -5.50
N TRP A 328 2.37 -7.70 -4.38
CA TRP A 328 1.15 -8.48 -4.25
C TRP A 328 -0.06 -7.57 -4.15
N TRP A 329 -1.19 -8.04 -4.66
CA TRP A 329 -2.49 -7.40 -4.56
C TRP A 329 -3.40 -8.27 -3.70
N ALA A 330 -4.05 -7.68 -2.69
CA ALA A 330 -5.17 -8.27 -1.99
C ALA A 330 -6.43 -7.43 -2.27
N VAL A 331 -7.41 -8.01 -2.96
CA VAL A 331 -8.63 -7.32 -3.40
C VAL A 331 -9.82 -7.80 -2.57
N LYS A 332 -10.58 -6.84 -2.02
CA LYS A 332 -11.82 -7.08 -1.28
C LYS A 332 -12.98 -6.35 -1.96
N ARG A 333 -14.11 -7.03 -2.16
CA ARG A 333 -15.33 -6.46 -2.73
C ARG A 333 -16.43 -6.45 -1.69
N VAL A 334 -16.82 -5.26 -1.25
CA VAL A 334 -17.92 -5.07 -0.30
C VAL A 334 -19.19 -4.80 -1.08
N ARG A 335 -20.23 -5.60 -0.83
CA ARG A 335 -21.55 -5.41 -1.44
C ARG A 335 -22.44 -4.62 -0.49
N ALA A 336 -23.24 -3.71 -1.03
CA ALA A 336 -24.25 -3.02 -0.25
C ALA A 336 -25.20 -4.06 0.39
N ALA A 337 -25.48 -3.90 1.70
CA ALA A 337 -26.49 -4.71 2.35
C ALA A 337 -27.82 -4.50 1.61
N THR A 338 -28.41 -5.59 1.11
CA THR A 338 -29.74 -5.53 0.50
C THR A 338 -30.72 -5.21 1.62
N VAL A 339 -31.27 -4.00 1.61
CA VAL A 339 -32.38 -3.65 2.50
C VAL A 339 -33.60 -4.43 2.02
N THR A 340 -33.86 -5.58 2.65
CA THR A 340 -35.15 -6.29 2.57
C THR A 340 -36.21 -5.59 3.41
#